data_AF-A0AAW5FLE9-F1
#
_entry.id   AF-A0AAW5FLE9-F1
#
_cell.length_a   1.000
_cell.length_b   1.000
_cell.length_c   1.000
_cell.angle_alpha   90.00
_cell.angle_beta   90.00
_cell.angle_gamma   90.00
#
_symmetry.space_group_name_H-M   'P 1'
#
loop_
_entity.id
_entity.type
_entity.pdbx_description
1 polymer ?
#
loop_
_entity_poly.entity_id
_entity_poly.type
_entity_poly.pdbx_seq_one_letter_code
_entity_poly.pdbx_strand_id
1 'polypeptide(L)'
;PDLYAAVGVHSGLACGAASDLPSAFAAMRQGGGSKAITNGKTSVPTIVFHGDRDTTVHPRNGDQVIEQSAGATRPTTKVIRGRVPDGRAYTRTILSGADGRAISEHWTIDGAGHAWSGGSPAGSYTDSQGPDATREMLRFFIEHSLGG
;
A
#
# COMPACT_ATOMS: atom_id res chain seq x y z
N PRO A 1 2.93 -10.35 -16.47
CA PRO A 1 2.06 -9.21 -16.16
C PRO A 1 2.29 -8.21 -17.26
N ASP A 2 1.38 -8.20 -18.22
CA ASP A 2 1.71 -7.68 -19.54
C ASP A 2 0.94 -6.38 -19.84
N LEU A 3 0.15 -5.91 -18.87
CA LEU A 3 -0.72 -4.72 -18.98
C LEU A 3 -0.39 -3.62 -17.97
N TYR A 4 0.01 -4.00 -16.74
CA TYR A 4 0.25 -3.05 -15.65
C TYR A 4 1.68 -3.15 -15.14
N ALA A 5 2.33 -1.99 -15.06
CA ALA A 5 3.72 -1.84 -14.64
C ALA A 5 3.89 -1.72 -13.12
N ALA A 6 2.89 -1.14 -12.45
CA ALA A 6 2.83 -0.94 -11.01
C ALA A 6 1.39 -0.74 -10.52
N VAL A 7 1.16 -0.90 -9.22
CA VAL A 7 -0.12 -0.66 -8.54
C VAL A 7 0.11 0.26 -7.34
N GLY A 8 -0.80 1.21 -7.13
CA GLY A 8 -0.88 2.02 -5.91
C GLY A 8 -2.18 1.73 -5.16
N VAL A 9 -2.08 1.54 -3.84
CA VAL A 9 -3.23 1.29 -2.96
C VAL A 9 -3.18 2.27 -1.78
N HIS A 10 -4.34 2.82 -1.42
CA HIS A 10 -4.50 3.60 -0.19
C HIS A 10 -5.68 3.06 0.59
N SER A 11 -5.48 2.70 1.87
CA SER A 11 -6.53 2.18 2.75
C SER A 11 -7.43 1.10 2.11
N GLY A 12 -6.86 0.26 1.26
CA GLY A 12 -7.57 -0.68 0.40
C GLY A 12 -7.53 -2.12 0.93
N LEU A 13 -8.28 -3.00 0.26
CA LEU A 13 -8.31 -4.43 0.55
C LEU A 13 -7.35 -5.21 -0.37
N ALA A 14 -6.83 -6.32 0.15
CA ALA A 14 -6.07 -7.28 -0.65
C ALA A 14 -6.93 -7.87 -1.79
N CYS A 15 -6.28 -8.28 -2.89
CA CYS A 15 -6.98 -8.86 -4.02
C CYS A 15 -7.68 -10.17 -3.59
N GLY A 16 -8.94 -10.33 -3.99
CA GLY A 16 -9.75 -11.50 -3.63
C GLY A 16 -10.24 -11.53 -2.18
N ALA A 17 -10.05 -10.46 -1.41
CA ALA A 17 -10.50 -10.39 -0.02
C ALA A 17 -12.03 -10.43 0.15
N ALA A 18 -12.79 -10.09 -0.90
CA ALA A 18 -14.24 -10.09 -0.90
C ALA A 18 -14.81 -10.34 -2.29
N SER A 19 -16.00 -10.95 -2.34
CA SER A 19 -16.77 -11.20 -3.57
C SER A 19 -18.23 -10.75 -3.47
N ASP A 20 -18.64 -10.26 -2.29
CA ASP A 20 -19.99 -9.79 -1.99
C ASP A 20 -19.94 -8.74 -0.84
N LEU A 21 -21.07 -8.09 -0.56
CA LEU A 21 -21.14 -7.06 0.47
C LEU A 21 -20.79 -7.57 1.88
N PRO A 22 -21.33 -8.70 2.36
CA PRO A 22 -20.96 -9.22 3.69
C PRO A 22 -19.46 -9.50 3.83
N SER A 23 -18.84 -10.14 2.84
CA SER A 23 -17.40 -10.41 2.83
C SER A 23 -16.57 -9.12 2.74
N ALA A 24 -17.05 -8.09 2.02
CA ALA A 24 -16.41 -6.78 1.98
C ALA A 24 -16.36 -6.13 3.36
N PHE A 25 -17.49 -6.07 4.08
CA PHE A 25 -17.51 -5.50 5.43
C PHE A 25 -16.67 -6.31 6.42
N ALA A 26 -16.63 -7.64 6.29
CA ALA A 26 -15.76 -8.47 7.11
C ALA A 26 -14.28 -8.17 6.84
N ALA A 27 -13.88 -8.13 5.56
CA ALA A 27 -12.51 -7.83 5.14
C ALA A 27 -12.08 -6.43 5.58
N MET A 28 -12.94 -5.43 5.42
CA MET A 28 -12.69 -4.07 5.90
C MET A 28 -12.39 -4.05 7.40
N ARG A 29 -13.14 -4.79 8.22
CA ARG A 29 -13.00 -4.72 9.68
C ARG A 29 -11.86 -5.55 10.26
N GLN A 30 -11.46 -6.64 9.58
CA GLN A 30 -10.58 -7.65 10.18
C GLN A 30 -9.38 -8.04 9.29
N GLY A 31 -9.35 -7.59 8.04
CA GLY A 31 -8.51 -8.15 6.98
C GLY A 31 -9.26 -9.24 6.21
N GLY A 32 -8.91 -9.42 4.94
CA GLY A 32 -9.39 -10.54 4.13
C GLY A 32 -8.82 -11.89 4.58
N GLY A 33 -9.41 -12.99 4.13
CA GLY A 33 -8.79 -14.31 4.30
C GLY A 33 -7.51 -14.40 3.48
N SER A 34 -6.39 -14.74 4.12
CA SER A 34 -5.07 -14.93 3.48
C SER A 34 -5.06 -16.10 2.49
N LYS A 35 -5.72 -15.95 1.35
CA LYS A 35 -5.45 -16.76 0.17
C LYS A 35 -4.86 -15.84 -0.87
N ALA A 36 -3.53 -15.70 -0.83
CA ALA A 36 -2.81 -15.13 -1.96
C ALA A 36 -3.23 -15.94 -3.19
N ILE A 37 -3.88 -15.31 -4.16
CA ILE A 37 -4.18 -15.93 -5.44
C ILE A 37 -2.85 -15.95 -6.22
N THR A 38 -1.94 -16.84 -5.82
CA THR A 38 -0.66 -17.03 -6.50
C THR A 38 -0.89 -17.93 -7.72
N ASN A 39 -1.57 -17.42 -8.74
CA ASN A 39 -1.74 -18.15 -10.01
C ASN A 39 -0.46 -18.21 -10.85
N GLY A 40 0.72 -18.27 -10.23
CA GLY A 40 2.02 -18.32 -10.91
C GLY A 40 2.34 -17.10 -11.79
N LYS A 41 1.53 -16.03 -11.75
CA LYS A 41 1.77 -14.79 -12.48
C LYS A 41 2.82 -13.96 -11.74
N THR A 42 3.76 -13.38 -12.49
CA THR A 42 4.77 -12.45 -11.94
C THR A 42 4.06 -11.34 -11.17
N SER A 43 4.55 -11.08 -9.95
CA SER A 43 4.02 -10.01 -9.13
C SER A 43 4.19 -8.66 -9.83
N VAL A 44 3.17 -7.81 -9.72
CA VAL A 44 3.23 -6.41 -10.16
C VAL A 44 3.76 -5.59 -8.98
N PRO A 45 4.78 -4.72 -9.17
CA PRO A 45 5.26 -3.83 -8.12
C PRO A 45 4.14 -3.02 -7.47
N THR A 46 4.11 -2.95 -6.15
CA THR A 46 2.98 -2.35 -5.41
C THR A 46 3.42 -1.40 -4.32
N ILE A 47 2.86 -0.18 -4.31
CA ILE A 47 3.01 0.79 -3.23
C ILE A 47 1.68 0.93 -2.46
N VAL A 48 1.74 0.89 -1.12
CA VAL A 48 0.58 0.90 -0.23
C VAL A 48 0.73 1.98 0.82
N PHE A 49 -0.31 2.78 1.04
CA PHE A 49 -0.42 3.73 2.14
C PHE A 49 -1.59 3.35 3.06
N HIS A 50 -1.36 3.39 4.36
CA HIS A 50 -2.40 3.12 5.36
C HIS A 50 -2.16 3.91 6.64
N GLY A 51 -3.21 4.55 7.17
CA GLY A 51 -3.18 5.13 8.51
C GLY A 51 -3.30 4.06 9.59
N ASP A 52 -2.46 4.10 10.63
CA ASP A 52 -2.45 3.10 11.71
C ASP A 52 -3.71 3.14 12.62
N ARG A 53 -4.51 4.20 12.51
CA ARG A 53 -5.78 4.40 13.22
C ARG A 53 -6.99 4.39 12.29
N ASP A 54 -6.86 3.79 11.11
CA ASP A 54 -7.97 3.59 10.19
C ASP A 54 -9.00 2.61 10.79
N THR A 55 -10.15 3.15 11.20
CA THR A 55 -11.26 2.37 11.76
C THR A 55 -12.29 1.93 10.71
N THR A 56 -12.12 2.36 9.46
CA THR A 56 -13.01 2.01 8.35
C THR A 56 -12.48 0.77 7.63
N VAL A 57 -11.20 0.78 7.29
CA VAL A 57 -10.47 -0.36 6.73
C VAL A 57 -9.27 -0.64 7.62
N HIS A 58 -9.31 -1.76 8.32
CA HIS A 58 -8.30 -2.13 9.30
C HIS A 58 -6.90 -2.16 8.65
N PRO A 59 -5.85 -1.57 9.29
CA PRO A 59 -4.50 -1.45 8.72
C PRO A 59 -3.87 -2.75 8.25
N ARG A 60 -4.25 -3.87 8.88
CA ARG A 60 -3.88 -5.23 8.45
C ARG A 60 -4.16 -5.51 6.96
N ASN A 61 -5.14 -4.85 6.35
CA ASN A 61 -5.37 -5.01 4.91
C ASN A 61 -4.19 -4.50 4.08
N GLY A 62 -3.52 -3.41 4.50
CA GLY A 62 -2.30 -2.93 3.86
C GLY A 62 -1.17 -3.96 3.94
N ASP A 63 -1.00 -4.60 5.08
CA ASP A 63 -0.05 -5.72 5.24
C ASP A 63 -0.36 -6.86 4.27
N GLN A 64 -1.63 -7.25 4.16
CA GLN A 64 -2.06 -8.33 3.26
C GLN A 64 -1.86 -8.00 1.77
N VAL A 65 -2.03 -6.74 1.37
CA VAL A 65 -1.71 -6.28 0.01
C VAL A 65 -0.21 -6.49 -0.28
N ILE A 66 0.65 -6.14 0.68
CA ILE A 66 2.11 -6.27 0.56
C ILE A 66 2.55 -7.74 0.57
N GLU A 67 1.97 -8.56 1.43
CA GLU A 67 2.20 -10.01 1.45
C GLU A 67 1.85 -10.65 0.09
N GLN A 68 0.74 -10.23 -0.52
CA GLN A 68 0.35 -10.70 -1.85
C GLN A 68 1.28 -10.21 -2.96
N SER A 69 1.80 -8.98 -2.88
CA SER A 69 2.71 -8.43 -3.89
C SER A 69 4.16 -8.91 -3.76
N ALA A 70 4.58 -9.48 -2.63
CA ALA A 70 5.90 -10.10 -2.55
C ALA A 70 5.97 -11.45 -3.29
N GLY A 71 4.84 -12.16 -3.41
CA GLY A 71 4.76 -13.48 -4.04
C GLY A 71 5.67 -14.52 -3.36
N ALA A 72 6.25 -15.44 -4.15
CA ALA A 72 7.19 -16.45 -3.66
C ALA A 72 8.65 -15.95 -3.58
N THR A 73 8.89 -14.66 -3.76
CA THR A 73 10.24 -14.06 -3.75
C THR A 73 10.80 -14.06 -2.33
N ARG A 74 12.13 -14.14 -2.17
CA ARG A 74 12.83 -13.81 -0.91
C ARG A 74 13.36 -12.38 -1.00
N PRO A 75 12.55 -11.34 -0.71
CA PRO A 75 13.01 -9.97 -0.81
C PRO A 75 13.99 -9.63 0.30
N THR A 76 14.79 -8.60 0.03
CA THR A 76 15.48 -7.86 1.09
C THR A 76 14.53 -6.80 1.65
N THR A 77 14.62 -6.53 2.96
CA THR A 77 13.74 -5.58 3.64
C THR A 77 14.54 -4.39 4.16
N LYS A 78 14.07 -3.18 3.84
CA LYS A 78 14.60 -1.92 4.39
C LYS A 78 13.48 -1.13 5.05
N VAL A 79 13.69 -0.68 6.29
CA VAL A 79 12.73 0.15 7.02
C VAL A 79 13.29 1.55 7.19
N ILE A 80 12.50 2.55 6.82
CA ILE A 80 12.82 3.98 6.94
C ILE A 80 11.74 4.62 7.80
N ARG A 81 12.14 5.34 8.84
CA ARG A 81 11.23 6.15 9.66
C ARG A 81 11.43 7.61 9.31
N GLY A 82 10.34 8.33 9.12
CA GLY A 82 10.36 9.73 8.74
C GLY A 82 9.24 10.52 9.40
N ARG A 83 9.23 11.83 9.15
CA ARG A 83 8.20 12.74 9.62
C ARG A 83 8.02 13.86 8.61
N VAL A 84 6.77 14.22 8.33
CA VAL A 84 6.43 15.45 7.62
C VAL A 84 6.70 16.64 8.54
N PRO A 85 7.38 17.71 8.11
CA PRO A 85 7.57 18.90 8.92
C PRO A 85 6.23 19.38 9.51
N ASP A 86 6.18 19.55 10.83
CA ASP A 86 4.96 19.93 11.59
C ASP A 86 3.74 19.02 11.37
N GLY A 87 3.97 17.81 10.85
CA GLY A 87 2.97 16.82 10.50
C GLY A 87 3.24 15.45 11.11
N ARG A 88 2.71 14.43 10.44
CA ARG A 88 2.71 13.05 10.92
C ARG A 88 4.07 12.40 10.76
N ALA A 89 4.39 11.52 11.69
CA ALA A 89 5.41 10.51 11.49
C ALA A 89 4.89 9.42 10.54
N TYR A 90 5.82 8.73 9.89
CA TYR A 90 5.50 7.58 9.06
C TYR A 90 6.63 6.56 9.08
N THR A 91 6.28 5.32 8.79
CA THR A 91 7.21 4.23 8.55
C THR A 91 7.05 3.73 7.12
N ARG A 92 8.13 3.76 6.35
CA ARG A 92 8.22 3.20 4.99
C ARG A 92 9.02 1.90 5.04
N THR A 93 8.37 0.79 4.74
CA THR A 93 9.01 -0.52 4.58
C THR A 93 9.12 -0.84 3.10
N ILE A 94 10.34 -1.05 2.61
CA ILE A 94 10.65 -1.35 1.21
C ILE A 94 11.06 -2.82 1.14
N LEU A 95 10.38 -3.59 0.29
CA LEU A 95 10.77 -4.93 -0.11
C LEU A 95 11.44 -4.82 -1.48
N SER A 96 12.67 -5.30 -1.62
CA SER A 96 13.43 -5.26 -2.87
C SER A 96 13.76 -6.65 -3.38
N GLY A 97 13.70 -6.82 -4.70
CA GLY A 97 14.12 -8.03 -5.40
C GLY A 97 15.64 -8.20 -5.42
N ALA A 98 16.11 -9.29 -6.04
CA ALA A 98 17.54 -9.59 -6.15
C ALA A 98 18.33 -8.56 -6.99
N ASP A 99 17.65 -7.85 -7.88
CA ASP A 99 18.19 -6.74 -8.69
C ASP A 99 18.26 -5.41 -7.92
N GLY A 100 17.85 -5.40 -6.64
CA GLY A 100 17.80 -4.21 -5.79
C GLY A 100 16.58 -3.31 -6.03
N ARG A 101 15.76 -3.59 -7.04
CA ARG A 101 14.57 -2.80 -7.36
C ARG A 101 13.46 -3.08 -6.35
N ALA A 102 12.74 -2.03 -5.94
CA ALA A 102 11.62 -2.17 -5.01
C ALA A 102 10.51 -3.00 -5.65
N ILE A 103 10.18 -4.15 -5.10
CA ILE A 103 8.99 -4.92 -5.50
C ILE A 103 7.76 -4.42 -4.76
N SER A 104 7.92 -3.88 -3.55
CA SER A 104 6.81 -3.31 -2.81
C SER A 104 7.26 -2.24 -1.83
N GLU A 105 6.38 -1.28 -1.56
CA GLU A 105 6.56 -0.27 -0.53
C GLU A 105 5.31 -0.17 0.35
N HIS A 106 5.48 -0.31 1.66
CA HIS A 106 4.42 -0.12 2.63
C HIS A 106 4.67 1.14 3.45
N TRP A 107 3.75 2.08 3.40
CA TRP A 107 3.77 3.33 4.15
C TRP A 107 2.68 3.32 5.22
N THR A 108 3.10 3.15 6.47
CA THR A 108 2.23 3.29 7.63
C THR A 108 2.33 4.72 8.16
N ILE A 109 1.20 5.39 8.34
CA ILE A 109 1.15 6.80 8.74
C ILE A 109 0.62 6.89 10.17
N ASP A 110 1.44 7.45 11.06
CA ASP A 110 1.19 7.44 12.49
C ASP A 110 0.03 8.36 12.86
N GLY A 111 -0.93 7.80 13.58
CA GLY A 111 -2.16 8.43 14.04
C GLY A 111 -3.16 8.81 12.94
N ALA A 112 -2.95 8.43 11.67
CA ALA A 112 -3.86 8.74 10.58
C ALA A 112 -5.05 7.78 10.55
N GLY A 113 -6.24 8.29 10.20
CA GLY A 113 -7.46 7.51 10.02
C GLY A 113 -7.70 7.11 8.56
N HIS A 114 -8.95 6.87 8.19
CA HIS A 114 -9.37 6.61 6.80
C HIS A 114 -9.43 7.91 5.98
N ALA A 115 -8.29 8.49 5.68
CA ALA A 115 -8.17 9.71 4.90
C ALA A 115 -6.95 9.62 3.96
N TRP A 116 -7.07 10.21 2.78
CA TRP A 116 -5.97 10.25 1.82
C TRP A 116 -4.81 11.06 2.38
N SER A 117 -3.63 10.46 2.49
CA SER A 117 -2.46 11.11 3.08
C SER A 117 -1.88 12.21 2.20
N GLY A 118 -1.64 13.37 2.80
CA GLY A 118 -1.26 14.60 2.11
C GLY A 118 -2.46 15.25 1.42
N GLY A 119 -2.21 15.86 0.27
CA GLY A 119 -3.24 16.55 -0.51
C GLY A 119 -3.66 17.92 0.06
N SER A 120 -4.68 18.50 -0.55
CA SER A 120 -5.16 19.84 -0.20
C SER A 120 -6.04 19.81 1.06
N PRO A 121 -5.84 20.69 2.05
CA PRO A 121 -6.72 20.82 3.22
C PRO A 121 -8.18 21.15 2.87
N ALA A 122 -8.46 21.60 1.64
CA ALA A 122 -9.81 21.84 1.17
C ALA A 122 -10.59 20.54 0.84
N GLY A 123 -9.91 19.40 0.76
CA GLY A 123 -10.53 18.10 0.50
C GLY A 123 -11.13 17.48 1.75
N SER A 124 -12.39 17.06 1.69
CA SER A 124 -13.15 16.53 2.84
C SER A 124 -12.67 15.18 3.41
N TYR A 125 -11.89 14.42 2.64
CA TYR A 125 -11.33 13.12 3.04
C TYR A 125 -9.82 13.05 2.82
N THR A 126 -9.14 14.17 3.09
CA THR A 126 -7.68 14.28 3.01
C THR A 126 -7.09 14.53 4.40
N ASP A 127 -5.85 14.09 4.56
CA ASP A 127 -5.04 14.32 5.74
C ASP A 127 -3.78 15.07 5.33
N SER A 128 -3.91 16.39 5.19
CA SER A 128 -2.82 17.27 4.76
C SER A 128 -1.58 17.24 5.67
N GLN A 129 -1.69 16.67 6.88
CA GLN A 129 -0.56 16.49 7.81
C GLN A 129 0.26 15.22 7.51
N GLY A 130 -0.26 14.30 6.70
CA GLY A 130 0.41 13.08 6.28
C GLY A 130 1.42 13.30 5.13
N PRO A 131 2.30 12.31 4.86
CA PRO A 131 3.16 12.36 3.67
C PRO A 131 2.32 12.42 2.39
N ASP A 132 2.86 13.04 1.34
CA ASP A 132 2.17 13.17 0.05
C ASP A 132 2.12 11.82 -0.68
N ALA A 133 1.05 11.06 -0.45
CA ALA A 133 0.87 9.73 -1.02
C ALA A 133 0.78 9.79 -2.55
N THR A 134 0.16 10.83 -3.11
CA THR A 134 0.05 10.99 -4.56
C THR A 134 1.42 11.17 -5.19
N ARG A 135 2.26 12.06 -4.64
CA ARG A 135 3.62 12.27 -5.12
C ARG A 135 4.46 11.00 -5.03
N GLU A 136 4.38 10.28 -3.93
CA GLU A 136 5.15 9.04 -3.75
C GLU A 136 4.66 7.90 -4.64
N MET A 137 3.35 7.80 -4.89
CA MET A 137 2.80 6.87 -5.89
C MET A 137 3.30 7.21 -7.28
N LEU A 138 3.31 8.49 -7.68
CA LEU A 138 3.85 8.92 -8.97
C LEU A 138 5.34 8.62 -9.11
N ARG A 139 6.14 8.86 -8.06
CA ARG A 139 7.56 8.46 -8.02
C ARG A 139 7.69 6.97 -8.27
N PHE A 140 6.94 6.15 -7.54
CA PHE A 140 6.96 4.71 -7.68
C PHE A 140 6.56 4.26 -9.10
N PHE A 141 5.52 4.84 -9.69
CA PHE A 141 5.09 4.48 -11.05
C PHE A 141 6.12 4.86 -12.12
N ILE A 142 6.81 5.99 -11.97
CA ILE A 142 7.90 6.39 -12.88
C ILE A 142 9.10 5.44 -12.74
N GLU A 143 9.44 5.05 -11.52
CA GLU A 143 10.46 4.02 -11.27
C GLU A 143 10.04 2.65 -11.78
N HIS A 144 8.75 2.43 -12.06
CA HIS A 144 8.13 1.18 -12.47
C HIS A 144 7.32 1.29 -13.77
N SER A 145 8.00 1.62 -14.88
CA SER A 145 7.42 1.59 -16.23
C SER A 145 7.67 0.27 -16.96
N LEU A 146 6.69 -0.18 -17.75
CA LEU A 146 6.95 -1.18 -18.81
C LEU A 146 7.82 -0.51 -19.88
N GLY A 147 8.81 -1.22 -20.40
CA GLY A 147 9.53 -0.77 -21.59
C GLY A 147 8.58 -0.69 -22.78
N GLY A 148 8.70 0.38 -23.58
CA GLY A 148 8.04 0.47 -24.89
C GLY A 148 8.76 -0.36 -25.95
#